data_AF-B4G3Y6-F1
#
_entry.id   AF-B4G3Y6-F1
#
_cell.length_a   1.000
_cell.length_b   1.000
_cell.length_c   1.000
_cell.angle_alpha   90.00
_cell.angle_beta   90.00
_cell.angle_gamma   90.00
#
_symmetry.space_group_name_H-M   'P 1'
#
loop_
_entity.id
_entity.type
_entity.pdbx_description
1 polymer ?
#
loop_
_entity_poly.entity_id
_entity_poly.type
_entity_poly.pdbx_seq_one_letter_code
_entity_poly.pdbx_strand_id
1 'polypeptide(L)'
;MAQLSDAIYETNQLLVGNPTCNPAWNLDELTANITDQLGACTFGLGSLVDSFRQEGQQSLTNVQGFVQQIAQLPSLCQLLGQSTELAPLNPLGFAGGNNCFINGMVEINKGMAQTLHNASLLLVRTRQLSEEQVAQAQQCSDSVVQQIRQLLSDERANCEAL
;
A
#
# COMPACT_ATOMS: atom_id res chain seq x y z
N MET A 1 7.51 -21.36 -13.57
CA MET A 1 8.59 -21.60 -12.57
C MET A 1 9.37 -22.87 -12.88
N ALA A 2 8.82 -24.09 -12.71
CA ALA A 2 9.56 -25.34 -13.03
C ALA A 2 10.14 -25.36 -14.45
N GLN A 3 9.32 -25.01 -15.45
CA GLN A 3 9.75 -24.95 -16.86
C GLN A 3 10.83 -23.90 -17.16
N LEU A 4 11.01 -22.87 -16.32
CA LEU A 4 12.10 -21.90 -16.46
C LEU A 4 13.38 -22.44 -15.82
N SER A 5 13.27 -23.07 -14.65
CA SER A 5 14.39 -23.72 -13.97
C SER A 5 15.01 -24.81 -14.85
N ASP A 6 14.19 -25.62 -15.52
CA ASP A 6 14.67 -26.67 -16.43
C ASP A 6 15.43 -26.06 -17.62
N ALA A 7 14.86 -25.02 -18.24
CA ALA A 7 15.50 -24.33 -19.36
C ALA A 7 16.84 -23.69 -18.96
N ILE A 8 16.91 -23.05 -17.79
CA ILE A 8 18.15 -22.47 -17.26
C ILE A 8 19.19 -23.57 -17.04
N TYR A 9 18.80 -24.68 -16.42
CA TYR A 9 19.70 -25.80 -16.14
C TYR A 9 20.24 -26.42 -17.43
N GLU A 10 19.38 -26.71 -18.40
CA GLU A 10 19.76 -27.27 -19.70
C GLU A 10 20.73 -26.35 -20.46
N THR A 11 20.41 -25.06 -20.56
CA THR A 11 21.28 -24.07 -21.23
C THR A 11 22.62 -23.93 -20.51
N ASN A 12 22.61 -23.89 -19.18
CA ASN A 12 23.85 -23.76 -18.40
C ASN A 12 24.76 -24.98 -18.57
N GLN A 13 24.21 -26.20 -18.57
CA GLN A 13 25.00 -27.41 -18.81
C GLN A 13 25.66 -27.40 -20.20
N LEU A 14 24.94 -26.94 -21.22
CA LEU A 14 25.48 -26.83 -22.58
C LEU A 14 26.62 -25.81 -22.67
N LEU A 15 26.43 -24.61 -22.13
CA LEU A 15 27.39 -23.50 -22.25
C LEU A 15 28.63 -23.69 -21.37
N VAL A 16 28.49 -24.32 -20.20
CA VAL A 16 29.65 -24.73 -19.38
C VAL A 16 30.44 -25.85 -20.07
N GLY A 17 29.75 -26.78 -20.75
CA GLY A 17 30.38 -27.83 -21.55
C GLY A 17 31.03 -27.34 -22.85
N ASN A 18 30.57 -26.21 -23.39
CA ASN A 18 31.07 -25.58 -24.61
C ASN A 18 31.35 -24.07 -24.40
N PRO A 19 32.41 -23.71 -23.66
CA PRO A 19 32.67 -22.32 -23.28
C PRO A 19 33.04 -21.43 -24.49
N THR A 20 33.43 -22.02 -25.62
CA THR A 20 33.72 -21.28 -26.86
C THR A 20 32.47 -20.73 -27.55
N CYS A 21 31.30 -21.29 -27.27
CA CYS A 21 30.06 -20.91 -27.91
C CYS A 21 29.49 -19.59 -27.34
N ASN A 22 29.52 -19.39 -26.03
CA ASN A 22 29.26 -18.09 -25.41
C ASN A 22 30.24 -17.82 -24.26
N PRO A 23 31.38 -17.16 -24.52
CA PRO A 23 32.38 -16.85 -23.51
C PRO A 23 31.90 -15.87 -22.44
N ALA A 24 30.83 -15.12 -22.72
CA ALA A 24 30.23 -14.16 -21.82
C ALA A 24 29.14 -14.79 -20.93
N TRP A 25 28.85 -16.09 -21.10
CA TRP A 25 27.82 -16.76 -20.31
C TRP A 25 28.15 -16.72 -18.82
N ASN A 26 27.23 -16.16 -18.04
CA ASN A 26 27.31 -16.06 -16.60
C ASN A 26 25.94 -16.33 -15.97
N LEU A 27 25.83 -17.45 -15.26
CA LEU A 27 24.58 -17.85 -14.61
C LEU A 27 24.17 -16.92 -13.46
N ASP A 28 25.14 -16.36 -12.73
CA ASP A 28 24.86 -15.45 -11.62
C ASP A 28 24.28 -14.13 -12.14
N GLU A 29 24.84 -13.60 -13.22
CA GLU A 29 24.35 -12.39 -13.87
C GLU A 29 22.95 -12.59 -14.47
N LEU A 30 22.72 -13.73 -15.14
CA LEU A 30 21.40 -14.11 -15.61
C LEU A 30 20.40 -14.16 -14.44
N THR A 31 20.74 -14.85 -13.36
CA THR A 31 19.85 -15.02 -12.21
C THR A 31 19.52 -13.68 -11.53
N ALA A 32 20.52 -12.80 -11.41
CA ALA A 32 20.32 -11.45 -10.90
C ALA A 32 19.35 -10.65 -11.79
N ASN A 33 19.54 -10.70 -13.11
CA ASN A 33 18.68 -10.01 -14.06
C ASN A 33 17.22 -10.52 -14.00
N ILE A 34 17.03 -11.85 -13.96
CA ILE A 34 15.70 -12.46 -13.79
C ILE A 34 15.05 -11.99 -12.49
N THR A 35 15.81 -11.96 -11.40
CA THR A 35 15.33 -11.52 -10.09
C THR A 35 14.90 -10.05 -10.13
N ASP A 36 15.70 -9.18 -10.75
CA ASP A 36 15.37 -7.75 -10.89
C ASP A 36 14.11 -7.53 -11.74
N GLN A 37 13.99 -8.22 -12.88
CA GLN A 37 12.80 -8.10 -13.74
C GLN A 37 11.52 -8.61 -13.05
N LEU A 38 11.58 -9.76 -12.38
CA LEU A 38 10.44 -10.29 -11.62
C LEU A 38 10.14 -9.41 -10.39
N GLY A 39 11.16 -8.87 -9.74
CA GLY A 39 11.02 -7.89 -8.66
C GLY A 39 10.27 -6.65 -9.12
N ALA A 40 10.63 -6.10 -10.28
CA ALA A 40 9.96 -4.96 -10.88
C ALA A 40 8.47 -5.22 -11.16
N CYS A 41 8.10 -6.44 -11.57
CA CYS A 41 6.69 -6.83 -11.77
C CYS A 41 5.84 -6.73 -10.50
N THR A 42 6.44 -6.85 -9.31
CA THR A 42 5.71 -6.83 -8.02
C THR A 42 5.86 -5.51 -7.25
N PHE A 43 6.68 -4.59 -7.74
CA PHE A 43 6.99 -3.32 -7.06
C PHE A 43 5.72 -2.49 -6.76
N GLY A 44 4.75 -2.47 -7.68
CA GLY A 44 3.49 -1.75 -7.51
C GLY A 44 2.65 -2.21 -6.32
N LEU A 45 2.73 -3.49 -5.96
CA LEU A 45 2.04 -4.04 -4.78
C LEU A 45 2.63 -3.48 -3.48
N GLY A 46 3.96 -3.37 -3.39
CA GLY A 46 4.62 -2.81 -2.22
C GLY A 46 4.22 -1.36 -1.97
N SER A 47 4.23 -0.54 -3.03
CA SER A 47 3.82 0.87 -2.95
C SER A 47 2.36 1.03 -2.51
N LEU A 48 1.45 0.18 -3.00
CA LEU A 48 0.04 0.21 -2.62
C LEU A 48 -0.18 -0.10 -1.12
N VAL A 49 0.53 -1.11 -0.60
CA VAL A 49 0.46 -1.49 0.83
C VAL A 49 0.99 -0.37 1.72
N ASP A 50 2.08 0.29 1.32
CA ASP A 50 2.64 1.40 2.07
C ASP A 50 1.72 2.63 2.11
N SER A 51 1.10 3.00 0.99
CA SER A 51 0.10 4.09 0.94
C SER A 51 -1.10 3.75 1.83
N PHE A 52 -1.64 2.54 1.73
CA PHE A 52 -2.74 2.09 2.59
C PHE A 52 -2.39 2.20 4.08
N ARG A 53 -1.18 1.76 4.45
CA ARG A 53 -0.71 1.83 5.84
C ARG A 53 -0.63 3.27 6.34
N GLN A 54 -0.05 4.18 5.56
CA GLN A 54 0.11 5.58 5.93
C GLN A 54 -1.24 6.28 6.06
N GLU A 55 -2.11 6.14 5.07
CA GLU A 55 -3.44 6.77 5.05
C GLU A 55 -4.37 6.17 6.12
N GLY A 56 -4.26 4.87 6.37
CA GLY A 56 -4.97 4.18 7.45
C GLY A 56 -4.52 4.67 8.83
N GLN A 57 -3.22 4.86 9.04
CA GLN A 57 -2.68 5.40 10.30
C GLN A 57 -3.12 6.84 10.54
N GLN A 58 -3.17 7.67 9.48
CA GLN A 58 -3.71 9.02 9.58
C GLN A 58 -5.20 9.00 9.95
N SER A 59 -5.99 8.13 9.33
CA SER A 59 -7.42 7.97 9.63
C SER A 59 -7.65 7.57 11.09
N LEU A 60 -6.86 6.61 11.60
CA LEU A 60 -6.91 6.20 13.00
C LEU A 60 -6.55 7.35 13.95
N THR A 61 -5.51 8.11 13.62
CA THR A 61 -5.07 9.27 14.40
C THR A 61 -6.16 10.34 14.49
N ASN A 62 -6.85 10.60 13.38
CA ASN A 62 -7.98 11.54 13.33
C ASN A 62 -9.13 11.08 14.23
N VAL A 63 -9.52 9.80 14.17
CA VAL A 63 -10.57 9.23 15.03
C VAL A 63 -10.19 9.34 16.51
N GLN A 64 -8.94 9.00 16.86
CA GLN A 64 -8.46 9.15 18.23
C GLN A 64 -8.49 10.61 18.71
N GLY A 65 -8.15 11.56 17.84
CA GLY A 65 -8.26 12.98 18.11
C GLY A 65 -9.69 13.40 18.44
N PHE A 66 -10.68 12.91 17.68
CA PHE A 66 -12.09 13.17 17.98
C PHE A 66 -12.53 12.55 19.31
N VAL A 67 -12.09 11.33 19.64
CA VAL A 67 -12.38 10.70 20.95
C VAL A 67 -11.84 11.56 22.10
N GLN A 68 -10.63 12.10 21.96
CA GLN A 68 -10.06 13.01 22.96
C GLN A 68 -10.85 14.32 23.05
N GLN A 69 -11.28 14.89 21.92
CA GLN A 69 -12.12 16.09 21.90
C GLN A 69 -13.45 15.85 22.63
N ILE A 70 -14.10 14.68 22.44
CA ILE A 70 -15.33 14.32 23.17
C ILE A 70 -15.07 14.31 24.68
N ALA A 71 -13.94 13.75 25.12
CA ALA A 71 -13.60 13.70 26.54
C ALA A 71 -13.35 15.09 27.14
N GLN A 72 -12.82 16.04 26.37
CA GLN A 72 -12.49 17.40 26.82
C GLN A 72 -13.66 18.39 26.63
N LEU A 73 -14.61 18.09 25.76
CA LEU A 73 -15.69 19.01 25.40
C LEU A 73 -16.54 19.46 26.62
N PRO A 74 -16.92 18.58 27.57
CA PRO A 74 -17.69 19.00 28.74
C PRO A 74 -16.96 20.07 29.58
N SER A 75 -15.66 19.91 29.83
CA SER A 75 -14.89 20.86 30.65
C SER A 75 -14.69 22.19 29.91
N LEU A 76 -14.44 22.16 28.60
CA LEU A 76 -14.36 23.35 27.75
C LEU A 76 -15.67 24.15 27.76
N CYS A 77 -16.80 23.47 27.61
CA CYS A 77 -18.11 24.13 27.60
C CYS A 77 -18.56 24.62 28.99
N GLN A 78 -18.09 23.99 30.08
CA GLN A 78 -18.31 24.48 31.44
C GLN A 78 -17.57 25.80 31.69
N LEU A 79 -16.33 25.94 31.22
CA LEU A 79 -15.57 27.20 31.33
C LEU A 79 -16.27 28.37 30.65
N LEU A 80 -16.85 28.13 29.46
CA LEU A 80 -17.66 29.12 28.73
C LEU A 80 -18.99 29.47 29.42
N GLY A 81 -19.58 28.51 30.15
CA GLY A 81 -20.77 28.74 30.96
C GLY A 81 -20.50 29.56 32.23
N GLN A 82 -19.25 29.54 32.73
CA GLN A 82 -18.81 30.25 33.94
C GLN A 82 -18.17 31.62 33.66
N SER A 83 -17.70 31.87 32.43
CA SER A 83 -16.97 33.09 32.04
C SER A 83 -17.83 34.36 31.93
N THR A 84 -19.07 34.34 32.38
CA THR A 84 -19.88 35.57 32.55
C THR A 84 -19.93 35.89 34.03
N GLU A 85 -19.40 37.06 34.42
CA GLU A 85 -19.27 37.56 35.81
C GLU A 85 -20.61 37.73 36.58
N LEU A 86 -21.71 37.18 36.06
CA LEU A 86 -23.07 37.18 36.61
C LEU A 86 -23.62 35.75 36.82
N ALA A 87 -22.75 34.74 36.87
CA ALA A 87 -23.07 33.31 36.88
C ALA A 87 -24.17 32.82 37.86
N PRO A 88 -24.42 33.39 39.05
CA PRO A 88 -25.51 32.92 39.90
C PRO A 88 -26.91 33.42 39.46
N LEU A 89 -26.99 34.44 38.60
CA LEU A 89 -28.22 35.18 38.33
C LEU A 89 -28.69 35.13 36.87
N ASN A 90 -27.93 34.52 35.95
CA ASN A 90 -28.25 34.52 34.54
C ASN A 90 -28.54 33.10 33.99
N PRO A 91 -29.81 32.70 33.81
CA PRO A 91 -30.17 31.39 33.25
C PRO A 91 -29.64 31.15 31.82
N LEU A 92 -29.13 32.19 31.15
CA LEU A 92 -28.48 32.11 29.85
C LEU A 92 -27.10 31.40 29.89
N GLY A 93 -26.41 31.34 31.04
CA GLY A 93 -25.11 30.66 31.17
C GLY A 93 -25.22 29.12 31.03
N PHE A 94 -26.29 28.54 31.57
CA PHE A 94 -26.60 27.11 31.40
C PHE A 94 -27.02 26.77 29.97
N ALA A 95 -27.82 27.64 29.33
CA ALA A 95 -28.17 27.51 27.91
C ALA A 95 -26.94 27.64 26.99
N GLY A 96 -25.98 28.50 27.35
CA GLY A 96 -24.71 28.67 26.62
C GLY A 96 -23.81 27.44 26.69
N GLY A 97 -23.65 26.83 27.88
CA GLY A 97 -22.88 25.59 28.06
C GLY A 97 -23.48 24.39 27.31
N ASN A 98 -24.80 24.22 27.34
CA ASN A 98 -25.48 23.16 26.59
C ASN A 98 -25.41 23.37 25.08
N ASN A 99 -25.59 24.61 24.59
CA ASN A 99 -25.43 24.93 23.17
C ASN A 99 -23.99 24.71 22.70
N CYS A 100 -22.99 25.08 23.52
CA CYS A 100 -21.58 24.76 23.25
C CYS A 100 -21.38 23.26 23.09
N PHE A 101 -21.90 22.45 24.03
CA PHE A 101 -21.72 21.00 23.99
C PHE A 101 -22.41 20.37 22.78
N ILE A 102 -23.66 20.75 22.50
CA ILE A 102 -24.41 20.22 21.35
C ILE A 102 -23.70 20.58 20.04
N ASN A 103 -23.31 21.84 19.86
CA ASN A 103 -22.61 22.27 18.63
C ASN A 103 -21.24 21.58 18.49
N GLY A 104 -20.49 21.44 19.59
CA GLY A 104 -19.22 20.71 19.61
C GLY A 104 -19.39 19.24 19.24
N MET A 105 -20.39 18.56 19.81
CA MET A 105 -20.71 17.17 19.47
C MET A 105 -21.15 17.01 18.02
N VAL A 106 -21.92 17.96 17.47
CA VAL A 106 -22.31 17.95 16.05
C VAL A 106 -21.10 18.03 15.14
N GLU A 107 -20.18 18.96 15.39
CA GLU A 107 -18.97 19.10 14.57
C GLU A 107 -18.03 17.90 14.71
N ILE A 108 -17.86 17.37 15.93
CA ILE A 108 -17.09 16.15 16.14
C ILE A 108 -17.70 14.96 15.39
N ASN A 109 -19.01 14.75 15.50
CA ASN A 109 -19.71 13.66 14.82
C ASN A 109 -19.59 13.78 13.30
N LYS A 110 -19.71 15.00 12.76
CA LYS A 110 -19.51 15.28 11.33
C LYS A 110 -18.08 14.94 10.89
N GLY A 111 -17.08 15.40 11.63
CA GLY A 111 -15.66 15.10 11.33
C GLY A 111 -15.34 13.60 11.43
N MET A 112 -15.90 12.92 12.44
CA MET A 112 -15.75 11.48 12.63
C MET A 112 -16.42 10.69 11.49
N ALA A 113 -17.65 11.05 11.12
CA ALA A 113 -18.36 10.44 10.00
C ALA A 113 -17.59 10.62 8.68
N GLN A 114 -17.06 11.81 8.42
CA GLN A 114 -16.24 12.08 7.24
C GLN A 114 -14.94 11.25 7.23
N THR A 115 -14.27 11.14 8.38
CA THR A 115 -13.05 10.33 8.52
C THR A 115 -13.31 8.85 8.28
N LEU A 116 -14.38 8.31 8.88
CA LEU A 116 -14.78 6.92 8.69
C LEU A 116 -15.21 6.65 7.25
N HIS A 117 -15.91 7.60 6.61
CA HIS A 117 -16.25 7.50 5.20
C HIS A 117 -15.00 7.43 4.32
N ASN A 118 -14.02 8.33 4.53
CA ASN A 118 -12.76 8.31 3.79
C ASN A 118 -11.98 7.01 4.02
N ALA A 119 -11.94 6.51 5.25
CA ALA A 119 -11.32 5.22 5.56
C ALA A 119 -12.03 4.04 4.85
N SER A 120 -13.35 4.08 4.74
CA SER A 120 -14.10 3.06 3.98
C SER A 120 -13.77 3.10 2.48
N LEU A 121 -13.64 4.30 1.90
CA LEU A 121 -13.22 4.46 0.51
C LEU A 121 -11.79 3.98 0.30
N LEU A 122 -10.89 4.27 1.23
CA LEU A 122 -9.51 3.77 1.21
C LEU A 122 -9.51 2.23 1.16
N LEU A 123 -10.24 1.56 2.06
CA LEU A 123 -10.33 0.10 2.09
C LEU A 123 -10.83 -0.49 0.76
N VAL A 124 -11.91 0.07 0.22
CA VAL A 124 -12.50 -0.40 -1.05
C VAL A 124 -11.53 -0.19 -2.21
N ARG A 125 -10.93 1.00 -2.31
CA ARG A 125 -9.96 1.32 -3.38
C ARG A 125 -8.71 0.46 -3.29
N THR A 126 -8.13 0.30 -2.10
CA THR A 126 -6.93 -0.53 -1.91
C THR A 126 -7.22 -1.98 -2.29
N ARG A 127 -8.40 -2.51 -1.96
CA ARG A 127 -8.78 -3.86 -2.38
C ARG A 127 -8.83 -3.97 -3.90
N GLN A 128 -9.54 -3.07 -4.57
CA GLN A 128 -9.67 -3.09 -6.03
C GLN A 128 -8.29 -2.98 -6.70
N LEU A 129 -7.48 -2.01 -6.27
CA LEU A 129 -6.13 -1.82 -6.81
C LEU A 129 -5.23 -3.03 -6.53
N SER A 130 -5.40 -3.72 -5.41
CA SER A 130 -4.63 -4.93 -5.09
C SER A 130 -4.98 -6.06 -6.05
N GLU A 131 -6.28 -6.25 -6.33
CA GLU A 131 -6.75 -7.27 -7.29
C GLU A 131 -6.22 -6.97 -8.71
N GLU A 132 -6.28 -5.71 -9.14
CA GLU A 132 -5.72 -5.26 -10.43
C GLU A 132 -4.19 -5.44 -10.51
N GLN A 133 -3.47 -5.04 -9.46
CA GLN A 133 -2.00 -5.15 -9.42
C GLN A 133 -1.52 -6.60 -9.36
N VAL A 134 -2.23 -7.50 -8.68
CA VAL A 134 -1.91 -8.94 -8.70
C VAL A 134 -2.06 -9.50 -10.12
N ALA A 135 -3.13 -9.15 -10.82
CA ALA A 135 -3.33 -9.58 -12.21
C ALA A 135 -2.24 -9.04 -13.15
N GLN A 136 -1.87 -7.76 -13.01
CA GLN A 136 -0.80 -7.14 -13.79
C GLN A 136 0.57 -7.74 -13.46
N ALA A 137 0.88 -7.95 -12.19
CA ALA A 137 2.13 -8.58 -11.74
C ALA A 137 2.27 -10.01 -12.28
N GLN A 138 1.18 -10.76 -12.32
CA GLN A 138 1.16 -12.11 -12.90
C GLN A 138 1.42 -12.06 -14.40
N GLN A 139 0.72 -11.20 -15.15
CA GLN A 139 0.93 -11.03 -16.60
C GLN A 139 2.37 -10.57 -16.92
N CYS A 140 2.91 -9.64 -16.15
CA CYS A 140 4.30 -9.18 -16.26
C CYS A 140 5.27 -10.34 -16.02
N SER A 141 5.06 -11.10 -14.94
CA SER A 141 5.91 -12.24 -14.59
C SER A 141 5.88 -13.33 -15.66
N ASP A 142 4.70 -13.64 -16.20
CA ASP A 142 4.55 -14.61 -17.29
C ASP A 142 5.28 -14.15 -18.56
N SER A 143 5.20 -12.87 -18.89
CA SER A 143 5.93 -12.27 -20.02
C SER A 143 7.44 -12.35 -19.83
N VAL A 144 7.96 -11.99 -18.66
CA VAL A 144 9.38 -12.10 -18.32
C VAL A 144 9.86 -13.55 -18.45
N VAL A 145 9.12 -14.50 -17.87
CA VAL A 145 9.43 -15.93 -17.98
C VAL A 145 9.47 -16.39 -19.43
N GLN A 146 8.53 -15.96 -20.28
CA GLN A 146 8.54 -16.31 -21.70
C GLN A 146 9.74 -15.72 -22.44
N GLN A 147 10.07 -14.44 -22.20
CA GLN A 147 11.22 -13.78 -22.82
C GLN A 147 12.54 -14.47 -22.46
N ILE A 148 12.72 -14.82 -21.17
CA ILE A 148 13.92 -15.53 -20.73
C ILE A 148 13.98 -16.93 -21.37
N ARG A 149 12.87 -17.65 -21.45
CA ARG A 149 12.86 -18.97 -22.11
C ARG A 149 13.22 -18.87 -23.58
N GLN A 150 12.76 -17.83 -24.28
CA GLN A 150 13.14 -17.59 -25.67
C GLN A 150 14.63 -17.32 -25.78
N LEU A 151 15.17 -16.41 -24.95
CA LEU A 151 16.60 -16.12 -24.89
C LEU A 151 17.43 -17.41 -24.69
N LEU A 152 17.06 -18.23 -23.70
CA LEU A 152 17.74 -19.50 -23.41
C LEU A 152 17.62 -20.53 -24.54
N SER A 153 16.51 -20.50 -25.29
CA SER A 153 16.33 -21.33 -26.47
C SER A 153 17.25 -20.89 -27.61
N ASP A 154 17.35 -19.58 -27.84
CA ASP A 154 18.19 -19.01 -28.90
C ASP A 154 19.68 -19.23 -28.61
N GLU A 155 20.11 -19.06 -27.35
CA GLU A 155 21.48 -19.39 -26.90
C GLU A 155 21.83 -20.84 -27.19
N ARG A 156 20.93 -21.79 -26.88
CA ARG A 156 21.17 -23.22 -27.17
C ARG A 156 21.23 -23.51 -28.66
N ALA A 157 20.30 -22.97 -29.44
CA ALA A 157 20.27 -23.19 -30.88
C ALA A 157 21.52 -22.65 -31.58
N ASN A 158 22.03 -21.48 -31.15
CA ASN A 158 23.27 -20.91 -31.66
C ASN A 158 24.50 -21.75 -31.29
N CYS A 159 24.43 -22.50 -30.20
CA CYS A 159 25.49 -23.36 -29.70
C CYS A 159 25.56 -24.72 -30.40
N GLU A 160 24.39 -25.28 -30.73
CA GLU A 160 24.25 -26.56 -31.43
C GLU A 160 24.49 -26.43 -32.95
N ALA A 161 24.42 -25.22 -33.49
CA ALA A 161 24.64 -24.93 -34.91
C ALA A 161 26.13 -24.77 -35.31
N LEU A 162 27.07 -24.96 -34.38
CA LEU A 162 28.52 -24.91 -34.55
C LEU A 162 29.15 -26.31 -34.41
#